data_AF-A0A151ERN7-F1
#
_entry.id   AF-A0A151ERN7-F1
#
_cell.length_a   1.000
_cell.length_b   1.000
_cell.length_c   1.000
_cell.angle_alpha   90.00
_cell.angle_beta   90.00
_cell.angle_gamma   90.00
#
_symmetry.space_group_name_H-M   'P 1'
#
loop_
_entity.id
_entity.type
_entity.pdbx_description
1 polymer ?
#
loop_
_entity_poly.entity_id
_entity_poly.type
_entity_poly.pdbx_seq_one_letter_code
_entity_poly.pdbx_strand_id
1 'polypeptide(L)'
;MNKFHFLSLFFLALGIVFLFLGFLFGDVKAGFIFILPFISGSGIFAFLGFIFIIASIFLYLFGFTSIIQNDSYNNEESEIKPRKKTSLKSGAVVLIGPIPIVFGNSIKLVIISIILTIFLIIVSFFIFWS
;
A
#
# COMPACT_ATOMS: atom_id res chain seq x y z
N MET A 1 15.94 -8.54 -25.37
CA MET A 1 14.73 -9.12 -24.75
C MET A 1 14.94 -10.60 -24.55
N ASN A 2 14.78 -11.10 -23.32
CA ASN A 2 15.03 -12.50 -22.99
C ASN A 2 13.97 -13.40 -23.66
N LYS A 3 14.39 -14.38 -24.48
CA LYS A 3 13.49 -15.17 -25.35
C LYS A 3 12.50 -16.05 -24.56
N PHE A 4 12.75 -16.28 -23.27
CA PHE A 4 11.97 -17.17 -22.42
C PHE A 4 10.92 -16.45 -21.56
N HIS A 5 10.81 -15.12 -21.64
CA HIS A 5 9.87 -14.37 -20.81
C HIS A 5 8.41 -14.77 -21.08
N PHE A 6 8.04 -14.96 -22.36
CA PHE A 6 6.69 -15.41 -22.73
C PHE A 6 6.39 -16.82 -22.25
N LEU A 7 7.37 -17.72 -22.33
CA LEU A 7 7.21 -19.10 -21.88
C LEU A 7 7.03 -19.16 -20.35
N SER A 8 7.80 -18.36 -19.60
CA SER A 8 7.64 -18.23 -18.15
C SER A 8 6.26 -17.70 -17.76
N LEU A 9 5.77 -16.68 -18.48
CA LEU A 9 4.45 -16.11 -18.23
C LEU A 9 3.32 -17.11 -18.53
N PHE A 10 3.48 -17.92 -19.59
CA PHE A 10 2.55 -18.99 -19.92
C PHE A 10 2.47 -20.05 -18.82
N PHE A 11 3.62 -20.55 -18.33
CA PHE A 11 3.64 -21.53 -17.24
C PHE A 11 3.10 -20.98 -15.92
N LEU A 12 3.36 -19.71 -15.62
CA LEU A 12 2.80 -19.02 -14.46
C LEU A 12 1.26 -18.98 -14.55
N ALA A 13 0.73 -18.48 -15.67
CA ALA A 13 -0.72 -18.39 -15.88
C ALA A 13 -1.39 -19.77 -15.80
N LEU A 14 -0.78 -20.77 -16.44
CA LEU A 14 -1.26 -22.14 -16.40
C LEU A 14 -1.28 -22.70 -14.98
N GLY A 15 -0.22 -22.47 -14.20
CA GLY A 15 -0.14 -22.87 -12.79
C GLY A 15 -1.23 -22.23 -11.92
N ILE A 16 -1.48 -20.93 -12.08
CA ILE A 16 -2.58 -20.23 -11.38
C ILE A 16 -3.94 -20.86 -11.72
N VAL A 17 -4.18 -21.14 -13.01
CA VAL A 17 -5.44 -21.75 -13.47
C VAL A 17 -5.67 -23.12 -12.85
N PHE A 18 -4.64 -23.98 -12.81
CA PHE A 18 -4.75 -25.30 -12.18
C PHE A 18 -4.97 -25.23 -10.66
N LEU A 19 -4.28 -24.33 -9.96
CA LEU A 19 -4.50 -24.13 -8.52
C LEU A 19 -5.92 -23.63 -8.24
N PHE A 20 -6.42 -22.71 -9.06
CA PHE A 20 -7.78 -22.19 -8.93
C PHE A 20 -8.84 -23.26 -9.22
N LEU A 21 -8.67 -24.06 -10.27
CA LEU A 21 -9.52 -25.21 -10.56
C LEU A 21 -9.51 -26.21 -9.40
N GLY A 22 -8.33 -26.59 -8.91
CA GLY A 22 -8.20 -27.50 -7.77
C GLY A 22 -8.84 -26.95 -6.48
N PHE A 23 -8.84 -25.63 -6.29
CA PHE A 23 -9.57 -24.98 -5.19
C PHE A 23 -11.09 -25.09 -5.37
N LEU A 24 -11.61 -24.88 -6.59
CA LEU A 24 -13.04 -25.02 -6.89
C LEU A 24 -13.54 -26.46 -6.75
N PHE A 25 -12.73 -27.46 -7.09
CA PHE A 25 -13.08 -28.87 -6.91
C PHE A 25 -12.93 -29.35 -5.45
N GLY A 26 -12.37 -28.52 -4.56
CA GLY A 26 -12.17 -28.86 -3.15
C GLY A 26 -10.93 -29.71 -2.87
N ASP A 27 -10.12 -30.00 -3.89
CA ASP A 27 -8.89 -30.79 -3.79
C ASP A 27 -7.71 -29.97 -3.25
N VAL A 28 -7.74 -28.64 -3.46
CA VAL A 28 -6.69 -27.72 -3.01
C VAL A 28 -7.21 -26.87 -1.85
N LYS A 29 -6.57 -27.01 -0.68
CA LYS A 29 -6.79 -26.12 0.46
C LYS A 29 -5.83 -24.94 0.35
N ALA A 30 -6.37 -23.75 0.08
CA ALA A 30 -5.60 -22.52 0.11
C ALA A 30 -5.49 -21.98 1.54
N GLY A 31 -4.32 -21.47 1.91
CA GLY A 31 -4.08 -20.81 3.19
C GLY A 31 -3.10 -19.66 3.01
N PHE A 32 -3.16 -18.67 3.90
CA PHE A 32 -2.20 -17.57 3.93
C PHE A 32 -1.08 -17.91 4.89
N ILE A 33 0.17 -17.92 4.41
CA ILE A 33 1.35 -18.07 5.27
C ILE A 33 1.94 -16.68 5.47
N PHE A 34 1.75 -16.12 6.67
CA PHE A 34 2.36 -14.87 7.08
C PHE A 34 3.75 -15.16 7.67
N ILE A 35 4.80 -14.96 6.88
CA ILE A 35 6.18 -15.10 7.35
C ILE A 35 6.61 -13.78 7.96
N LEU A 36 6.66 -13.72 9.29
CA LEU A 36 7.21 -12.58 10.02
C LEU A 36 8.72 -12.76 10.17
N PRO A 37 9.56 -12.02 9.43
CA PRO A 37 10.98 -12.01 9.71
C PRO A 37 11.19 -11.46 11.11
N PHE A 38 11.79 -12.26 11.99
CA PHE A 38 12.17 -11.82 13.33
C PHE A 38 13.69 -11.77 13.45
N ILE A 39 14.19 -10.75 14.13
CA ILE A 39 15.60 -10.58 14.45
C ILE A 39 15.69 -10.63 15.97
N SER A 40 16.47 -11.57 16.51
CA SER A 40 16.72 -11.70 17.93
C SER A 40 18.21 -11.44 18.21
N GLY A 41 18.50 -10.64 19.22
CA GLY A 41 19.86 -10.32 19.62
C GLY A 41 19.89 -9.65 20.97
N SER A 42 20.90 -10.00 21.78
CA SER A 42 21.18 -9.38 23.07
C SER A 42 22.45 -8.53 22.97
N GLY A 43 22.42 -7.30 23.48
CA GLY A 43 23.57 -6.41 23.54
C GLY A 43 23.41 -5.10 22.77
N ILE A 44 24.45 -4.28 22.80
CA ILE A 44 24.38 -2.87 22.35
C ILE A 44 24.14 -2.74 20.84
N PHE A 45 24.65 -3.67 20.03
CA PHE A 45 24.45 -3.64 18.58
C PHE A 45 23.00 -3.94 18.18
N ALA A 46 22.33 -4.86 18.87
CA ALA A 46 20.91 -5.13 18.64
C ALA A 46 20.06 -3.91 19.03
N PHE A 47 20.40 -3.25 20.14
CA PHE A 47 19.73 -2.03 20.58
C PHE A 47 19.92 -0.87 19.59
N LEU A 48 21.15 -0.61 19.13
CA LEU A 48 21.44 0.41 18.12
C LEU A 48 20.81 0.07 16.76
N GLY A 49 20.80 -1.20 16.35
CA GLY A 49 20.14 -1.62 15.13
C GLY A 49 18.64 -1.32 15.17
N PHE A 50 17.98 -1.64 16.28
CA PHE A 50 16.57 -1.32 16.49
C PHE A 50 16.31 0.20 16.45
N ILE A 51 17.16 0.99 17.13
CA ILE A 51 17.00 2.46 17.15
C ILE A 51 17.16 3.06 15.74
N PHE A 52 18.11 2.57 14.94
CA PHE A 52 18.32 3.06 13.58
C PHE A 52 17.21 2.64 12.62
N ILE A 53 16.64 1.44 12.77
CA ILE A 53 15.47 1.01 11.99
C ILE A 53 14.29 1.93 12.28
N ILE A 54 14.00 2.19 13.55
CA ILE A 54 12.93 3.11 13.95
C ILE A 54 13.20 4.52 13.39
N ALA A 55 14.40 5.04 13.60
CA ALA A 55 14.78 6.36 13.10
C ALA A 55 14.62 6.44 11.58
N SER A 56 15.09 5.43 10.83
CA SER A 56 14.96 5.37 9.37
C SER A 56 13.50 5.45 8.92
N ILE A 57 12.58 4.73 9.57
CA ILE A 57 11.15 4.77 9.27
C ILE A 57 10.58 6.18 9.51
N PHE A 58 10.93 6.81 10.64
CA PHE A 58 10.51 8.18 10.91
C PHE A 58 11.09 9.17 9.90
N LEU A 59 12.38 9.08 9.58
CA LEU A 59 13.04 9.93 8.59
C LEU A 59 12.41 9.77 7.21
N TYR A 60 12.10 8.54 6.80
CA TYR A 60 11.41 8.27 5.55
C TYR A 60 10.02 8.92 5.52
N LEU A 61 9.26 8.77 6.61
CA LEU A 61 7.91 9.33 6.72
C LEU A 61 7.92 10.86 6.72
N PHE A 62 8.87 11.49 7.44
CA PHE A 62 9.03 12.95 7.44
C PHE A 62 9.63 13.47 6.12
N GLY A 63 10.53 12.72 5.49
CA GLY A 63 11.14 13.07 4.21
C GLY A 63 10.13 13.15 3.05
N PHE A 64 9.03 12.40 3.14
CA PHE A 64 7.97 12.49 2.13
C PHE A 64 7.21 13.85 2.18
N THR A 65 7.13 14.48 3.36
CA THR A 65 6.47 15.78 3.53
C THR A 65 7.20 16.90 2.79
N SER A 66 8.54 16.85 2.71
CA SER A 66 9.32 17.90 2.03
C SER A 66 9.28 17.78 0.50
N ILE A 67 9.13 16.57 -0.05
CA ILE A 67 8.95 16.36 -1.50
C ILE A 67 7.60 16.96 -1.95
N ILE A 68 6.53 16.75 -1.17
CA ILE A 68 5.19 17.30 -1.47
C ILE A 68 5.19 18.84 -1.44
N GLN A 69 6.03 19.47 -0.61
CA GLN A 69 6.09 20.91 -0.48
C GLN A 69 7.01 21.58 -1.53
N ASN A 70 8.07 20.90 -1.97
CA ASN A 70 9.02 21.44 -2.96
C ASN A 70 8.47 21.49 -4.40
N ASP A 71 7.47 20.68 -4.75
CA ASP A 71 6.75 20.80 -6.03
C ASP A 71 5.93 22.11 -6.13
N SER A 72 5.80 22.87 -5.04
CA SER A 72 5.07 24.15 -5.02
C SER A 72 5.93 25.41 -5.10
N TYR A 73 7.27 25.32 -5.07
CA TYR A 73 8.11 26.53 -4.96
C TYR A 73 9.22 26.71 -6.01
N ASN A 74 9.55 25.70 -6.83
CA ASN A 74 10.52 25.86 -7.92
C ASN A 74 9.85 25.83 -9.29
N ASN A 75 9.29 26.96 -9.71
CA ASN A 75 9.02 27.24 -11.12
C ASN A 75 9.46 28.67 -11.42
N GLU A 76 10.77 28.88 -11.47
CA GLU A 76 11.33 30.00 -12.22
C GLU A 76 11.63 29.53 -13.64
N GLU A 77 10.97 30.22 -14.58
CA GLU A 77 11.46 30.52 -15.92
C GLU A 77 11.56 29.37 -16.94
N SER A 78 10.42 29.04 -17.57
CA SER A 78 10.36 28.84 -19.03
C SER A 78 8.91 28.89 -19.52
N GLU A 79 8.69 29.68 -20.57
CA GLU A 79 7.42 29.87 -21.27
C GLU A 79 6.77 28.53 -21.67
N ILE A 80 5.43 28.48 -21.59
CA ILE A 80 4.47 27.80 -22.51
C ILE A 80 3.24 27.23 -21.74
N LYS A 81 2.10 27.88 -22.00
CA LYS A 81 0.68 27.53 -21.74
C LYS A 81 0.16 27.66 -20.29
N PRO A 82 -0.99 28.34 -20.08
CA PRO A 82 -1.66 28.38 -18.79
C PRO A 82 -2.26 27.01 -18.49
N ARG A 83 -1.50 26.13 -17.82
CA ARG A 83 -2.06 24.90 -17.25
C ARG A 83 -2.92 25.31 -16.07
N LYS A 84 -4.24 25.33 -16.30
CA LYS A 84 -5.30 25.48 -15.29
C LYS A 84 -4.87 24.76 -14.02
N LYS A 85 -4.70 25.50 -12.91
CA LYS A 85 -4.44 24.93 -11.58
C LYS A 85 -5.56 23.96 -11.26
N THR A 86 -5.37 22.68 -11.59
CA THR A 86 -6.25 21.62 -11.13
C THR A 86 -5.92 21.47 -9.66
N SER A 87 -6.75 22.05 -8.79
CA SER A 87 -6.71 21.72 -7.37
C SER A 87 -6.87 20.21 -7.28
N LEU A 88 -5.76 19.52 -7.01
CA LEU A 88 -5.76 18.07 -6.85
C LEU A 88 -6.65 17.79 -5.63
N LYS A 89 -7.84 17.26 -5.93
CA LYS A 89 -8.75 16.80 -4.90
C LYS A 89 -8.13 15.52 -4.38
N SER A 90 -7.74 15.52 -3.11
CA SER A 90 -7.23 14.34 -2.39
C SER A 90 -8.13 14.06 -1.20
N GLY A 91 -8.29 12.78 -0.88
CA GLY A 91 -8.97 12.27 0.30
C GLY A 91 -8.20 11.07 0.84
N ALA A 92 -7.85 11.11 2.12
CA ALA A 92 -7.15 10.05 2.84
C ALA A 92 -8.00 9.58 4.01
N VAL A 93 -7.84 8.33 4.43
CA VAL A 93 -8.50 7.77 5.62
C VAL A 93 -7.45 7.12 6.49
N VAL A 94 -7.44 7.49 7.77
CA VAL A 94 -6.63 6.86 8.80
C VAL A 94 -7.56 6.00 9.65
N LEU A 95 -7.29 4.71 9.72
CA LEU A 95 -8.01 3.78 10.59
C LEU A 95 -7.31 3.76 11.96
N ILE A 96 -7.93 4.36 12.99
CA ILE A 96 -7.48 4.22 14.38
C ILE A 96 -8.37 3.15 15.03
N GLY A 97 -7.94 1.89 14.93
CA GLY A 97 -8.79 0.76 15.26
C GLY A 97 -9.99 0.65 14.29
N PRO A 98 -11.17 0.20 14.74
CA PRO A 98 -12.36 0.11 13.88
C PRO A 98 -12.98 1.48 13.55
N ILE A 99 -12.41 2.58 14.06
CA ILE A 99 -12.93 3.94 13.86
C ILE A 99 -12.17 4.61 12.71
N PRO A 100 -12.82 4.83 11.55
CA PRO A 100 -12.20 5.52 10.43
C PRO A 100 -12.21 7.05 10.63
N ILE A 101 -11.06 7.68 10.45
CA ILE A 101 -10.90 9.15 10.42
C ILE A 101 -10.59 9.59 9.00
N VAL A 102 -11.50 10.34 8.39
CA VAL A 102 -11.41 10.74 6.98
C VAL A 102 -10.96 12.19 6.85
N PHE A 103 -9.91 12.41 6.06
CA PHE A 103 -9.37 13.71 5.71
C PHE A 103 -9.55 13.94 4.22
N GLY A 104 -9.96 15.12 3.78
CA GLY A 104 -9.99 15.40 2.35
C GLY A 104 -10.44 16.80 1.99
N ASN A 105 -9.92 17.30 0.88
CA ASN A 105 -10.24 18.63 0.36
C ASN A 105 -11.46 18.62 -0.59
N SER A 106 -12.14 17.48 -0.71
CA SER A 106 -13.37 17.41 -1.50
C SER A 106 -14.36 16.40 -0.92
N ILE A 107 -15.60 16.85 -0.76
CA ILE A 107 -16.71 16.06 -0.20
C ILE A 107 -16.91 14.76 -0.99
N LYS A 108 -16.79 14.79 -2.32
CA LYS A 108 -16.93 13.60 -3.16
C LYS A 108 -15.89 12.53 -2.81
N LEU A 109 -14.63 12.91 -2.67
CA LEU A 109 -13.57 11.96 -2.33
C LEU A 109 -13.72 11.47 -0.89
N VAL A 110 -14.05 12.35 0.06
CA VAL A 110 -14.34 11.98 1.45
C VAL A 110 -15.42 10.89 1.52
N ILE A 111 -16.52 11.04 0.78
CA ILE A 111 -17.60 10.03 0.71
C ILE A 111 -17.10 8.71 0.11
N ILE A 112 -16.34 8.77 -0.98
CA ILE A 112 -15.74 7.58 -1.61
C ILE A 112 -14.82 6.85 -0.63
N SER A 113 -13.99 7.59 0.11
CA SER A 113 -13.08 6.98 1.06
C SER A 113 -13.82 6.33 2.23
N ILE A 114 -14.89 6.95 2.74
CA ILE A 114 -15.76 6.36 3.78
C ILE A 114 -16.35 5.03 3.30
N ILE A 115 -16.94 5.01 2.10
CA ILE A 115 -17.56 3.80 1.53
C ILE A 115 -16.52 2.69 1.38
N LEU A 116 -15.34 3.02 0.85
CA LEU A 116 -14.26 2.07 0.65
C LEU A 116 -13.76 1.50 1.98
N THR A 117 -13.65 2.33 3.01
CA THR A 117 -13.23 1.90 4.34
C THR A 117 -14.26 1.00 5.01
N ILE A 118 -15.55 1.33 4.93
CA ILE A 118 -16.63 0.48 5.44
C ILE A 118 -16.60 -0.88 4.73
N PHE A 119 -16.44 -0.90 3.41
CA PHE A 119 -16.31 -2.13 2.64
C PHE A 119 -15.12 -2.97 3.12
N LEU A 120 -13.95 -2.37 3.35
CA LEU A 120 -12.79 -3.07 3.89
C LEU A 120 -13.04 -3.66 5.29
N ILE A 121 -13.72 -2.91 6.18
CA ILE A 121 -14.04 -3.38 7.53
C ILE A 121 -14.95 -4.61 7.45
N ILE A 122 -15.97 -4.59 6.59
CA ILE A 122 -16.90 -5.70 6.39
C ILE A 122 -16.14 -6.93 5.83
N VAL A 123 -15.33 -6.75 4.79
CA VAL A 123 -14.53 -7.82 4.20
C VAL A 123 -13.59 -8.43 5.24
N SER A 124 -12.91 -7.59 6.02
CA SER A 124 -12.03 -8.03 7.11
C SER A 124 -12.80 -8.85 8.14
N PHE A 125 -13.99 -8.39 8.54
CA PHE A 125 -14.84 -9.11 9.49
C PHE A 125 -15.26 -10.50 8.97
N PHE A 126 -15.67 -10.60 7.71
CA PHE A 126 -16.03 -11.89 7.10
C PHE A 126 -14.83 -12.84 6.98
N ILE A 127 -13.63 -12.33 6.65
CA ILE A 127 -12.43 -13.16 6.52
C ILE A 127 -11.96 -13.69 7.89
N PHE A 128 -12.07 -12.90 8.96
CA PHE A 128 -11.62 -13.31 10.29
C PHE A 128 -12.66 -14.12 11.08
N TRP A 129 -13.94 -14.04 10.72
CA TRP A 129 -15.02 -14.80 11.38
C TRP A 129 -15.40 -16.08 10.63
N SER A 130 -15.12 -16.18 9.32
CA SER A 130 -15.32 -17.41 8.52
C SER A 130 -14.21 -18.42 8.72
#